data_AF-A0A1W1VQ10-F1
#
_entry.id   AF-A0A1W1VQ10-F1
#
_cell.length_a   1.000
_cell.length_b   1.000
_cell.length_c   1.000
_cell.angle_alpha   90.00
_cell.angle_beta   90.00
_cell.angle_gamma   90.00
#
_symmetry.space_group_name_H-M   'P 1'
#
loop_
_entity.id
_entity.type
_entity.pdbx_description
1 polymer ?
#
loop_
_entity_poly.entity_id
_entity_poly.type
_entity_poly.pdbx_seq_one_letter_code
_entity_poly.pdbx_strand_id
1 'polypeptide(L)' 'MGAAARLRLRQPPRPVRLTIFDLTGRRIRTIAAPARRHTLDLTDLAAGVYLVRAESVNGGMTAVKRLLVR' A
#
# COMPACT_ATOMS: atom_id res chain seq x y z
N MET A 1 -9.00 -2.79 -19.12
CA MET A 1 -8.42 -3.93 -18.38
C MET A 1 -7.71 -3.36 -17.17
N GLY A 2 -8.25 -3.56 -15.96
CA GLY A 2 -7.65 -3.04 -14.72
C GLY A 2 -6.49 -3.90 -14.26
N ALA A 3 -5.33 -3.30 -14.01
CA ALA A 3 -4.16 -4.02 -13.53
C ALA A 3 -4.30 -4.33 -12.03
N ALA A 4 -4.54 -5.59 -11.67
CA ALA A 4 -4.45 -6.05 -10.29
C ALA A 4 -2.98 -6.26 -9.90
N ALA A 5 -2.30 -5.24 -9.34
CA ALA A 5 -0.94 -5.42 -8.86
C ALA A 5 -0.92 -5.91 -7.40
N ARG A 6 -0.34 -7.08 -7.16
CA ARG A 6 -0.18 -7.66 -5.82
C ARG A 6 1.07 -7.12 -5.15
N LEU A 7 0.90 -6.28 -4.13
CA LEU A 7 2.00 -5.88 -3.27
C LEU A 7 2.28 -6.96 -2.20
N ARG A 8 3.38 -7.70 -2.35
CA ARG A 8 3.92 -8.53 -1.25
C ARG A 8 4.91 -7.72 -0.43
N LEU A 9 4.56 -7.49 0.83
CA LEU A 9 5.52 -7.10 1.87
C LEU A 9 6.16 -8.39 2.39
N ARG A 10 7.49 -8.42 2.56
CA ARG A 10 8.14 -9.52 3.29
C ARG A 10 7.57 -9.51 4.71
N GLN A 11 7.14 -10.67 5.21
CA GLN A 11 6.36 -10.85 6.44
C GLN A 11 6.80 -9.87 7.53
N PRO A 12 6.05 -8.79 7.78
CA PRO A 12 6.40 -7.90 8.86
C PRO A 12 6.24 -8.68 10.17
N PRO A 13 7.09 -8.44 11.19
CA PRO A 13 7.00 -9.12 12.48
C PRO A 13 5.64 -8.91 13.14
N ARG A 14 4.91 -7.84 12.77
CA ARG A 14 3.58 -7.48 13.26
C ARG A 14 2.64 -7.11 12.09
N PRO A 15 1.31 -7.25 12.23
CA PRO A 15 0.35 -6.74 11.26
C PRO A 15 0.52 -5.24 11.01
N VAL A 16 0.29 -4.80 9.78
CA VAL A 16 0.42 -3.40 9.36
C VAL A 16 -0.86 -2.91 8.69
N ARG A 17 -1.13 -1.61 8.80
CA ARG A 17 -2.12 -0.90 7.97
C ARG A 17 -1.41 -0.33 6.76
N LEU A 18 -2.11 -0.27 5.62
CA LEU A 18 -1.55 0.32 4.40
C LEU A 18 -2.24 1.64 4.07
N THR A 19 -1.45 2.62 3.65
CA THR A 19 -1.95 3.86 3.06
C THR A 19 -1.25 4.09 1.72
N ILE A 20 -2.03 4.40 0.69
CA ILE A 20 -1.55 4.69 -0.66
C ILE A 20 -1.59 6.21 -0.87
N PHE A 21 -0.50 6.74 -1.39
CA PHE A 21 -0.33 8.13 -1.76
C PHE A 21 0.07 8.23 -3.23
N ASP A 22 -0.31 9.31 -3.90
CA ASP A 22 0.32 9.68 -5.17
C ASP A 22 1.70 10.33 -4.94
N LEU A 23 2.40 10.68 -6.02
CA LEU A 23 3.73 11.30 -5.94
C LEU A 23 3.72 12.71 -5.32
N THR A 24 2.58 13.38 -5.26
CA THR A 24 2.43 14.69 -4.62
C THR A 24 2.25 14.56 -3.10
N GLY A 25 2.12 13.32 -2.60
CA GLY A 25 1.85 13.04 -1.19
C GLY A 25 0.37 13.09 -0.84
N ARG A 26 -0.53 13.26 -1.82
CA ARG A 26 -1.97 13.20 -1.58
C ARG A 26 -2.36 11.77 -1.27
N ARG A 27 -3.11 11.58 -0.17
CA ARG A 27 -3.64 10.28 0.22
C ARG A 27 -4.77 9.86 -0.71
N ILE A 28 -4.61 8.68 -1.32
CA ILE A 28 -5.56 8.09 -2.26
C ILE A 28 -6.47 7.07 -1.57
N ARG A 29 -5.89 6.20 -0.74
CA ARG A 29 -6.63 5.10 -0.09
C ARG A 29 -5.98 4.67 1.21
N THR A 30 -6.79 4.23 2.17
CA THR A 30 -6.32 3.57 3.39
C THR A 30 -6.97 2.19 3.52
N ILE A 31 -6.16 1.16 3.73
CA ILE A 31 -6.60 -0.19 4.08
C ILE A 31 -6.48 -0.31 5.60
N ALA A 32 -7.60 -0.07 6.28
CA ALA A 32 -7.63 0.10 7.73
C ALA A 32 -7.42 -1.20 8.52
N ALA A 33 -7.82 -2.35 7.96
CA ALA A 33 -7.66 -3.66 8.57
C ALA A 33 -6.17 -4.06 8.60
N PRO A 34 -5.53 -4.18 9.79
CA PRO A 34 -4.15 -4.58 9.86
C PRO A 34 -3.98 -6.05 9.44
N ALA A 35 -3.02 -6.33 8.57
CA ALA A 35 -2.72 -7.71 8.18
C ALA A 35 -1.21 -7.91 7.99
N ARG A 36 -0.77 -9.17 7.97
CA ARG A 36 0.60 -9.52 7.58
C ARG A 36 0.77 -9.61 6.06
N ARG A 37 -0.35 -9.78 5.34
CA ARG A 37 -0.42 -9.89 3.88
C ARG A 37 -1.59 -9.06 3.39
N HIS A 38 -1.37 -8.26 2.36
CA HIS A 38 -2.39 -7.46 1.72
C HIS A 38 -2.45 -7.80 0.24
N THR A 39 -3.66 -7.84 -0.28
CA THR A 39 -3.94 -7.80 -1.72
C THR A 39 -4.59 -6.47 -1.99
N LEU A 40 -4.09 -5.74 -2.98
CA LEU A 40 -4.64 -4.45 -3.38
C LEU A 40 -5.26 -4.60 -4.77
N ASP A 41 -6.50 -4.17 -4.91
CA ASP A 41 -7.11 -3.94 -6.22
C ASP A 41 -6.82 -2.49 -6.64
N LEU A 42 -6.23 -2.34 -7.81
CA LEU A 42 -5.76 -1.07 -8.36
C LEU A 42 -6.51 -0.69 -9.63
N THR A 43 -7.61 -1.38 -9.95
CA THR A 43 -8.37 -1.20 -11.20
C THR A 43 -8.85 0.24 -11.40
N ASP A 44 -9.16 0.97 -10.32
CA ASP A 44 -9.63 2.35 -10.37
C ASP A 44 -8.52 3.39 -10.22
N LEU A 45 -7.25 2.97 -10.23
CA LEU A 45 -6.12 3.89 -10.20
C LEU A 45 -5.64 4.18 -11.62
N ALA A 46 -5.39 5.45 -11.91
CA ALA A 46 -4.72 5.86 -13.12
C ALA A 46 -3.32 5.22 -13.22
N ALA A 47 -2.84 5.00 -14.45
CA ALA A 47 -1.47 4.57 -14.66
C ALA A 47 -0.49 5.60 -14.07
N GLY A 48 0.55 5.13 -13.39
CA GLY A 48 1.49 6.00 -12.70
C GLY A 48 2.21 5.35 -11.52
N VAL A 49 3.01 6.16 -10.82
CA VAL A 49 3.73 5.73 -9.62
C VAL A 49 2.98 6.18 -8.38
N TYR A 50 2.83 5.27 -7.44
CA TYR A 50 2.25 5.51 -6.12
C TYR A 50 3.24 5.12 -5.04
N LEU A 51 3.05 5.69 -3.84
CA LEU A 51 3.76 5.30 -2.64
C LEU A 51 2.80 4.53 -1.73
N VAL A 52 3.20 3.32 -1.33
CA VAL A 52 2.47 2.53 -0.33
C VAL A 52 3.24 2.58 0.97
N ARG A 53 2.65 3.23 1.97
CA ARG A 53 3.15 3.28 3.34
C ARG A 53 2.51 2.15 4.14
N ALA A 54 3.32 1.35 4.80
CA ALA A 54 2.91 0.33 5.74
C ALA A 54 3.28 0.77 7.15
N GLU A 55 2.28 0.85 8.04
CA GLU A 55 2.45 1.30 9.43
C GLU A 55 1.99 0.19 10.38
N SER A 56 2.84 -0.18 11.34
CA SER A 56 2.43 -1.10 12.40
C SER A 56 1.30 -0.49 13.25
N VAL A 57 0.41 -1.33 13.78
CA VAL A 57 -0.72 -0.87 14.63
C VAL A 57 -0.26 -0.06 15.84
N ASN A 58 0.98 -0.26 16.30
CA ASN A 58 1.54 0.37 17.49
C ASN A 58 2.48 1.54 17.14
N GLY A 59 2.47 2.02 15.89
CA GLY A 59 3.23 3.19 15.43
C GLY A 59 4.75 3.02 15.27
N GLY A 60 5.33 1.90 15.71
CA GLY A 60 6.80 1.76 15.79
C GLY A 60 7.53 1.37 14.49
N MET A 61 6.87 0.72 13.53
CA MET A 61 7.50 0.32 12.26
C MET A 61 6.76 0.92 11.07
N THR A 62 7.49 1.68 10.26
CA THR A 62 7.00 2.29 9.02
C THR A 62 7.89 1.89 7.86
N ALA A 63 7.31 1.37 6.79
CA ALA A 63 8.02 1.08 5.55
C ALA A 63 7.27 1.73 4.38
N VAL A 64 8.02 2.24 3.39
CA VAL A 64 7.44 2.80 2.17
C VAL A 64 7.93 2.00 0.97
N LYS A 65 7.02 1.65 0.07
CA LYS A 65 7.35 0.98 -1.19
C LYS A 65 6.68 1.69 -2.37
N ARG A 66 7.43 1.87 -3.44
CA ARG A 66 6.91 2.34 -4.72
C ARG A 66 6.07 1.25 -5.37
N LEU A 67 4.91 1.64 -5.90
CA LEU A 67 3.99 0.81 -6.64
C LEU A 67 3.78 1.43 -8.01
N LEU A 68 4.11 0.71 -9.07
CA LEU A 68 3.84 1.12 -10.43
C LEU A 68 2.52 0.50 -10.89
N VAL A 69 1.57 1.35 -11.26
CA VAL A 69 0.33 0.97 -11.95
C VAL A 69 0.54 1.22 -13.44
N ARG A 70 0.19 0.23 -14.26
CA ARG A 70 0.29 0.27 -15.72
C ARG A 70 -1.07 0.13 -16.33
#